data_AF-E3S935-F1
#
_entry.id   AF-E3S935-F1
#
_cell.length_a   1.000
_cell.length_b   1.000
_cell.length_c   1.000
_cell.angle_alpha   90.00
_cell.angle_beta   90.00
_cell.angle_gamma   90.00
#
_symmetry.space_group_name_H-M   'P 1'
#
loop_
_entity.id
_entity.type
_entity.pdbx_description
1 polymer ?
#
loop_
_entity_poly.entity_id
_entity_poly.type
_entity_poly.pdbx_seq_one_letter_code
_entity_poly.pdbx_strand_id
1 'polypeptide(L)'
;MAMRRLNLEFCPMSAKGIEEWRTTTELPEDLFGPLSLQETPAHRARLIPAVSSMLLAYQNECNTKITASSSTCVSCDVKAATAFLRPLSFLHLTTTEDGEDGPLVRIYVIPLCKKPDCLRMATFINEDIMDRTLEEQKAQVAPGKQCPCGISVGTMACAKCRVASYCGREHQKRDYKDHKKICYVLQSMREMSEGQRMWFREGEEAASSSLSSTTKPKSSTTKSSPTQSSPPKTPKSSEPTRKVRIHCAPIGAAPAWDTTAQVPTSLIGQFTQPLPPTYQATFDATMQPLVATLQPDFNSRSDPICLICQVAPTTFGISFCMSQLQAPEPFIIVGIVPTCGSQQCKEGAYEMNKMFQQEQSMHDAVNACKICGKYEGARKCVRCKTVAYCGEEHQRQDWPSHKRECRQLAMTKG
;
A
#
# COMPACT_ATOMS: atom_id res chain seq x y z
N MET A 1 9.04 -39.13 -2.71
CA MET A 1 8.51 -37.77 -2.46
C MET A 1 7.29 -37.60 -3.34
N ALA A 2 6.26 -36.88 -2.88
CA ALA A 2 5.13 -36.55 -3.75
C ALA A 2 5.62 -35.64 -4.89
N MET A 3 5.16 -35.92 -6.10
CA MET A 3 5.49 -35.16 -7.30
C MET A 3 4.26 -34.40 -7.74
N ARG A 4 4.44 -33.18 -8.26
CA ARG A 4 3.37 -32.36 -8.79
C ARG A 4 3.71 -31.91 -10.20
N ARG A 5 2.72 -32.00 -11.08
CA ARG A 5 2.81 -31.58 -12.48
C ARG A 5 3.06 -30.07 -12.56
N LEU A 6 4.05 -29.69 -13.35
CA LEU A 6 4.41 -28.31 -13.70
C LEU A 6 4.24 -28.13 -15.21
N ASN A 7 3.53 -27.08 -15.59
CA ASN A 7 3.40 -26.63 -16.97
C ASN A 7 4.59 -25.72 -17.31
N LEU A 8 5.19 -25.93 -18.48
CA LEU A 8 6.24 -25.09 -19.03
C LEU A 8 5.74 -24.44 -20.31
N GLU A 9 5.86 -23.13 -20.42
CA GLU A 9 5.53 -22.36 -21.62
C GLU A 9 6.79 -21.70 -22.17
N PHE A 10 7.19 -22.10 -23.37
CA PHE A 10 8.38 -21.60 -24.05
C PHE A 10 7.99 -20.45 -24.99
N CYS A 11 8.52 -19.27 -24.70
CA CYS A 11 8.25 -18.03 -25.41
C CYS A 11 9.50 -17.60 -26.20
N PRO A 12 9.51 -17.70 -27.55
CA PRO A 12 10.66 -17.30 -28.35
C PRO A 12 10.81 -15.77 -28.41
N MET A 13 11.93 -15.23 -27.94
CA MET A 13 12.20 -13.80 -28.02
C MET A 13 12.79 -13.42 -29.38
N SER A 14 12.06 -12.66 -30.18
CA SER A 14 12.53 -12.14 -31.49
C SER A 14 12.96 -13.23 -32.48
N ALA A 15 12.56 -14.49 -32.25
CA ALA A 15 12.92 -15.62 -33.07
C ALA A 15 11.86 -15.83 -34.17
N LYS A 16 12.11 -15.27 -35.36
CA LYS A 16 11.20 -15.38 -36.50
C LYS A 16 10.98 -16.86 -36.87
N GLY A 17 9.72 -17.26 -36.96
CA GLY A 17 9.33 -18.61 -37.38
C GLY A 17 9.41 -19.69 -36.30
N ILE A 18 9.62 -19.30 -35.03
CA ILE A 18 9.43 -20.20 -33.89
C ILE A 18 8.15 -19.76 -33.18
N GLU A 19 7.15 -20.64 -33.17
CA GLU A 19 5.91 -20.42 -32.42
C GLU A 19 6.12 -20.75 -30.93
N GLU A 20 5.31 -20.13 -30.08
CA GLU A 20 5.23 -20.50 -28.66
C GLU A 20 4.76 -21.95 -28.54
N TRP A 21 5.30 -22.67 -27.55
CA TRP A 21 4.86 -24.04 -27.29
C TRP A 21 4.83 -24.36 -25.81
N ARG A 22 4.04 -25.37 -25.46
CA ARG A 22 3.86 -25.83 -24.08
C ARG A 22 4.28 -27.29 -23.95
N THR A 23 4.78 -27.63 -22.78
CA THR A 23 5.06 -29.00 -22.36
C THR A 23 4.79 -29.12 -20.86
N THR A 24 4.80 -30.35 -20.35
CA THR A 24 4.61 -30.59 -18.92
C THR A 24 5.70 -31.49 -18.36
N THR A 25 5.97 -31.32 -17.08
CA THR A 25 7.01 -32.03 -16.35
C THR A 25 6.57 -32.18 -14.90
N GLU A 26 7.38 -32.83 -14.06
CA GLU A 26 7.06 -33.04 -12.65
C GLU A 26 8.19 -32.55 -11.75
N LEU A 27 7.83 -31.90 -10.65
CA LEU A 27 8.76 -31.47 -9.62
C LEU A 27 8.33 -32.03 -8.25
N PRO A 28 9.25 -32.18 -7.29
CA PRO A 28 8.90 -32.44 -5.89
C PRO A 28 7.88 -31.43 -5.37
N GLU A 29 6.81 -31.91 -4.72
CA GLU A 29 5.68 -31.09 -4.27
C GLU A 29 6.10 -29.96 -3.30
N ASP A 30 7.19 -30.15 -2.56
CA ASP A 30 7.70 -29.15 -1.61
C ASP A 30 8.44 -27.97 -2.27
N LEU A 31 8.65 -28.03 -3.58
CA LEU A 31 9.07 -26.88 -4.40
C LEU A 31 7.89 -25.99 -4.81
N PHE A 32 6.65 -26.39 -4.49
CA PHE A 32 5.46 -25.61 -4.76
C PHE A 32 5.06 -24.88 -3.47
N GLY A 33 4.88 -23.56 -3.54
CA GLY A 33 4.50 -22.76 -2.38
C GLY A 33 3.93 -21.40 -2.75
N PRO A 34 3.41 -20.65 -1.77
CA PRO A 34 2.93 -19.28 -2.01
C PRO A 34 4.07 -18.38 -2.49
N LEU A 35 3.74 -17.29 -3.18
CA LEU A 35 4.72 -16.35 -3.75
C LEU A 35 5.74 -15.87 -2.69
N SER A 36 5.28 -15.62 -1.46
CA SER A 36 6.15 -15.25 -0.33
C SER A 36 7.22 -16.29 0.02
N LEU A 37 6.91 -17.59 -0.13
CA LEU A 37 7.90 -18.66 0.06
C LEU A 37 8.89 -18.69 -1.11
N GLN A 38 8.39 -18.48 -2.33
CA GLN A 38 9.20 -18.47 -3.56
C GLN A 38 10.23 -17.32 -3.58
N GLU A 39 9.98 -16.25 -2.83
CA GLU A 39 10.91 -15.13 -2.67
C GLU A 39 12.05 -15.42 -1.69
N THR A 40 11.93 -16.44 -0.83
CA THR A 40 12.99 -16.72 0.14
C THR A 40 14.26 -17.21 -0.56
N PRO A 41 15.46 -16.73 -0.17
CA PRO A 41 16.72 -17.19 -0.74
C PRO A 41 16.88 -18.72 -0.67
N ALA A 42 16.41 -19.33 0.42
CA ALA A 42 16.46 -20.77 0.62
C ALA A 42 15.59 -21.54 -0.40
N HIS A 43 14.37 -21.08 -0.68
CA HIS A 43 13.52 -21.70 -1.69
C HIS A 43 14.10 -21.51 -3.09
N ARG A 44 14.58 -20.31 -3.43
CA ARG A 44 15.23 -20.03 -4.72
C ARG A 44 16.45 -20.93 -4.96
N ALA A 45 17.28 -21.13 -3.93
CA ALA A 45 18.45 -22.00 -4.00
C ALA A 45 18.10 -23.47 -4.30
N ARG A 46 16.86 -23.90 -4.01
CA ARG A 46 16.37 -25.25 -4.33
C ARG A 46 15.66 -25.32 -5.68
N LEU A 47 14.80 -24.34 -5.96
CA LEU A 47 13.97 -24.31 -7.17
C LEU A 47 14.81 -24.07 -8.43
N ILE A 48 15.77 -23.14 -8.38
CA ILE A 48 16.58 -22.77 -9.55
C ILE A 48 17.36 -23.97 -10.11
N PRO A 49 18.12 -24.74 -9.30
CA PRO A 49 18.82 -25.93 -9.81
C PRO A 49 17.86 -26.99 -10.37
N ALA A 50 16.72 -27.21 -9.73
CA ALA A 50 15.72 -28.19 -10.18
C ALA A 50 15.18 -27.82 -11.57
N VAL A 51 14.73 -26.57 -11.75
CA VAL A 51 14.26 -26.07 -13.05
C VAL A 51 15.40 -26.04 -14.07
N SER A 52 16.60 -25.61 -13.70
CA SER A 52 17.75 -25.53 -14.62
C SER A 52 18.17 -26.89 -15.16
N SER A 53 18.18 -27.92 -14.31
CA SER A 53 18.47 -29.31 -14.72
C SER A 53 17.47 -29.78 -15.77
N MET A 54 16.19 -29.44 -15.59
CA MET A 54 15.14 -29.79 -16.56
C MET A 54 15.27 -29.02 -17.87
N LEU A 55 15.60 -27.72 -17.83
CA LEU A 55 15.82 -26.92 -19.02
C LEU A 55 16.95 -27.46 -19.90
N LEU A 56 17.94 -28.12 -19.31
CA LEU A 56 19.02 -28.76 -20.05
C LEU A 56 18.51 -29.83 -21.02
N ALA A 57 17.44 -30.56 -20.66
CA ALA A 57 16.81 -31.54 -21.54
C ALA A 57 16.19 -30.90 -22.79
N TYR A 58 15.73 -29.65 -22.68
CA TYR A 58 15.12 -28.88 -23.78
C TYR A 58 16.14 -28.04 -24.57
N GLN A 59 17.38 -27.94 -24.10
CA GLN A 59 18.42 -27.12 -24.72
C GLN A 59 18.72 -27.54 -26.16
N ASN A 60 18.79 -28.85 -26.42
CA ASN A 60 19.07 -29.37 -27.76
C ASN A 60 17.91 -29.10 -28.73
N GLU A 61 16.67 -29.31 -28.29
CA GLU A 61 15.48 -29.01 -29.09
C GLU A 61 15.43 -27.52 -29.46
N CYS A 62 15.66 -26.64 -28.49
CA CYS A 62 15.67 -25.20 -28.71
C CYS A 62 16.80 -24.78 -29.64
N ASN A 63 17.99 -25.36 -29.51
CA ASN A 63 19.11 -25.12 -30.41
C ASN A 63 18.76 -25.52 -31.86
N THR A 64 18.14 -26.68 -32.06
CA THR A 64 17.70 -27.15 -33.38
C THR A 64 16.64 -26.23 -33.99
N LYS A 65 15.65 -25.79 -33.20
CA LYS A 65 14.64 -24.83 -33.68
C LYS A 65 15.29 -23.49 -34.09
N ILE A 66 16.26 -23.00 -33.31
CA ILE A 66 16.97 -21.75 -33.64
C ILE A 66 17.82 -21.88 -34.90
N THR A 67 18.60 -22.95 -35.05
CA THR A 67 19.46 -23.13 -36.22
C THR A 67 18.66 -23.33 -37.50
N ALA A 68 17.51 -24.02 -37.42
CA ALA A 68 16.58 -24.20 -38.53
C ALA A 68 15.84 -22.90 -38.91
N SER A 69 15.57 -22.03 -37.94
CA SER A 69 14.89 -20.74 -38.16
C SER A 69 15.80 -19.66 -38.75
N SER A 70 15.24 -18.56 -39.25
CA SER A 70 16.01 -17.37 -39.66
C SER A 70 16.36 -16.43 -38.49
N SER A 71 16.45 -16.95 -37.26
CA SER A 71 16.65 -16.13 -36.06
C SER A 71 18.03 -15.48 -35.99
N THR A 72 18.07 -14.24 -35.53
CA THR A 72 19.29 -13.47 -35.29
C THR A 72 19.53 -13.32 -33.79
N CYS A 73 20.79 -13.08 -33.43
CA CYS A 73 21.21 -12.84 -32.06
C CYS A 73 20.57 -11.55 -31.55
N VAL A 74 19.87 -11.62 -30.41
CA VAL A 74 19.18 -10.45 -29.83
C VAL A 74 20.12 -9.28 -29.55
N SER A 75 21.41 -9.55 -29.34
CA SER A 75 22.39 -8.54 -28.92
C SER A 75 23.19 -7.91 -30.07
N CYS A 76 23.28 -8.57 -31.24
CA CYS A 76 24.17 -8.10 -32.32
C CYS A 76 23.70 -8.43 -33.73
N ASP A 77 22.48 -8.95 -33.89
CA ASP A 77 21.82 -9.25 -35.17
C ASP A 77 22.51 -10.26 -36.09
N VAL A 78 23.64 -10.85 -35.68
CA VAL A 78 24.28 -11.97 -36.39
C VAL A 78 23.42 -13.23 -36.26
N LYS A 79 23.43 -14.10 -37.27
CA LYS A 79 22.76 -15.41 -37.24
C LYS A 79 22.95 -16.14 -35.90
N ALA A 80 21.84 -16.50 -35.26
CA ALA A 80 21.87 -17.22 -34.00
C ALA A 80 22.25 -18.69 -34.21
N ALA A 81 23.02 -19.23 -33.26
CA ALA A 81 23.52 -20.60 -33.29
C ALA A 81 23.17 -21.40 -32.02
N THR A 82 22.68 -20.74 -30.98
CA THR A 82 22.26 -21.38 -29.73
C THR A 82 21.07 -20.64 -29.13
N ALA A 83 20.24 -21.38 -28.40
CA ALA A 83 19.24 -20.83 -27.50
C ALA A 83 19.87 -20.60 -26.13
N PHE A 84 19.50 -19.51 -25.49
CA PHE A 84 19.72 -19.30 -24.07
C PHE A 84 18.35 -19.40 -23.39
N LEU A 85 18.19 -20.42 -22.56
CA LEU A 85 16.95 -20.72 -21.84
C LEU A 85 17.04 -20.13 -20.44
N ARG A 86 16.07 -19.29 -20.09
CA ARG A 86 15.94 -18.77 -18.73
C ARG A 86 14.47 -18.73 -18.32
N PRO A 87 14.15 -19.21 -17.10
CA PRO A 87 12.82 -19.03 -16.54
C PRO A 87 12.59 -17.54 -16.23
N LEU A 88 11.41 -17.02 -16.55
CA LEU A 88 11.01 -15.62 -16.39
C LEU A 88 10.45 -15.30 -15.01
N SER A 89 9.86 -16.30 -14.40
CA SER A 89 9.05 -16.14 -13.21
C SER A 89 9.10 -17.40 -12.38
N PHE A 90 8.89 -17.20 -11.08
CA PHE A 90 8.61 -18.29 -10.17
C PHE A 90 7.13 -18.65 -10.30
N LEU A 91 6.86 -19.95 -10.40
CA LEU A 91 5.57 -20.63 -10.40
C LEU A 91 4.32 -19.72 -10.40
N HIS A 92 3.75 -19.48 -11.59
CA HIS A 92 2.43 -18.89 -11.70
C HIS A 92 1.35 -19.92 -11.35
N LEU A 93 0.45 -19.56 -10.44
CA LEU A 93 -0.83 -20.25 -10.30
C LEU A 93 -1.82 -19.52 -11.21
N THR A 94 -1.76 -19.80 -12.51
CA THR A 94 -2.74 -19.27 -13.47
C THR A 94 -4.03 -20.08 -13.35
N THR A 95 -5.17 -19.39 -13.31
CA THR A 95 -6.45 -20.01 -13.64
C THR A 95 -6.72 -19.74 -15.12
N THR A 96 -6.79 -20.78 -15.93
CA THR A 96 -7.32 -20.62 -17.31
C THR A 96 -8.82 -20.89 -17.31
N GLU A 97 -9.54 -20.30 -18.27
CA GLU A 97 -11.01 -20.45 -18.40
C GLU A 97 -11.46 -21.91 -18.54
N ASP A 98 -10.55 -22.81 -18.96
CA ASP A 98 -10.83 -24.21 -19.28
C ASP A 98 -10.58 -25.20 -18.11
N GLY A 99 -10.11 -24.72 -16.95
CA GLY A 99 -9.99 -25.55 -15.74
C GLY A 99 -8.89 -26.62 -15.74
N GLU A 100 -8.00 -26.66 -16.74
CA GLU A 100 -6.75 -27.43 -16.70
C GLU A 100 -5.67 -26.72 -15.86
N ASP A 101 -6.01 -26.41 -14.61
CA ASP A 101 -5.20 -25.58 -13.75
C ASP A 101 -3.99 -26.34 -13.19
N GLY A 102 -2.81 -25.80 -13.49
CA GLY A 102 -1.55 -26.29 -12.97
C GLY A 102 -0.53 -25.17 -12.87
N PRO A 103 0.42 -25.28 -11.94
CA PRO A 103 1.51 -24.32 -11.82
C PRO A 103 2.27 -24.18 -13.15
N LEU A 104 2.56 -22.95 -13.55
CA LEU A 104 3.14 -22.61 -14.85
C LEU A 104 4.46 -21.85 -14.67
N VAL A 105 5.49 -22.24 -15.42
CA VAL A 105 6.74 -21.46 -15.57
C VAL A 105 6.89 -21.05 -17.02
N ARG A 106 7.01 -19.75 -17.26
CA ARG A 106 7.37 -19.21 -18.58
C ARG A 106 8.88 -19.20 -18.76
N ILE A 107 9.35 -19.61 -19.94
CA ILE A 107 10.76 -19.75 -20.28
C ILE A 107 11.00 -18.94 -21.55
N TYR A 108 11.86 -17.92 -21.48
CA TYR A 108 12.30 -17.27 -22.71
C TYR A 108 13.34 -18.10 -23.43
N VAL A 109 13.14 -18.21 -24.74
CA VAL A 109 14.08 -18.83 -25.68
C VAL A 109 14.79 -17.70 -26.40
N ILE A 110 15.99 -17.34 -25.93
CA ILE A 110 16.73 -16.18 -26.42
C ILE A 110 17.78 -16.63 -27.46
N PRO A 111 17.66 -16.20 -28.72
CA PRO A 111 18.63 -16.55 -29.77
C PRO A 111 19.98 -15.82 -29.60
N LEU A 112 21.10 -16.56 -29.63
CA LEU A 112 22.46 -16.02 -29.48
C LEU A 112 23.48 -16.56 -30.49
N CYS A 113 24.49 -15.74 -30.84
CA CYS A 113 25.58 -16.06 -31.78
C CYS A 113 26.85 -16.66 -31.14
N LYS A 114 26.78 -17.16 -29.89
CA LYS A 114 27.89 -17.73 -29.09
C LYS A 114 29.00 -16.76 -28.63
N LYS A 115 29.00 -15.49 -29.03
CA LYS A 115 29.96 -14.50 -28.51
C LYS A 115 29.75 -14.30 -27.00
N PRO A 116 30.81 -14.30 -26.17
CA PRO A 116 30.69 -14.08 -24.72
C PRO A 116 29.97 -12.78 -24.35
N ASP A 117 30.20 -11.69 -25.10
CA ASP A 117 29.51 -10.41 -24.89
C ASP A 117 28.00 -10.50 -25.08
N CYS A 118 27.56 -11.26 -26.09
CA CYS A 118 26.14 -11.45 -26.35
C CYS A 118 25.48 -12.28 -25.24
N LEU A 119 26.19 -13.26 -24.67
CA LEU A 119 25.71 -14.03 -23.51
C LEU A 119 25.61 -13.15 -22.25
N ARG A 120 26.60 -12.30 -22.00
CA ARG A 120 26.55 -11.32 -20.89
C ARG A 120 25.36 -10.38 -21.04
N MET A 121 25.19 -9.80 -22.22
CA MET A 121 24.06 -8.90 -22.51
C MET A 121 22.71 -9.62 -22.37
N ALA A 122 22.59 -10.84 -22.89
CA ALA A 122 21.36 -11.62 -22.76
C ALA A 122 21.04 -12.00 -21.30
N THR A 123 22.08 -12.25 -20.50
CA THR A 123 21.91 -12.47 -19.05
C THR A 123 21.37 -11.22 -18.37
N PHE A 124 21.96 -10.05 -18.67
CA PHE A 124 21.50 -8.76 -18.14
C PHE A 124 20.06 -8.43 -18.54
N ILE A 125 19.72 -8.55 -19.83
CA ILE A 125 18.34 -8.33 -20.33
C ILE A 125 17.37 -9.27 -19.64
N ASN A 126 17.74 -10.53 -19.44
CA ASN A 126 16.89 -11.49 -18.77
C ASN A 126 16.67 -11.14 -17.29
N GLU A 127 17.70 -10.71 -16.56
CA GLU A 127 17.58 -10.25 -15.17
C GLU A 127 16.63 -9.05 -15.07
N ASP A 128 16.81 -8.04 -15.93
CA ASP A 128 15.94 -6.85 -15.99
C ASP A 128 14.47 -7.20 -16.32
N ILE A 129 14.26 -8.13 -17.25
CA ILE A 129 12.92 -8.65 -17.55
C ILE A 129 12.33 -9.41 -16.35
N MET A 130 13.11 -10.25 -15.67
CA MET A 130 12.62 -10.98 -14.49
C MET A 130 12.20 -10.01 -13.38
N ASP A 131 13.00 -8.98 -13.13
CA ASP A 131 12.69 -7.97 -12.12
C ASP A 131 11.42 -7.20 -12.49
N ARG A 132 11.26 -6.78 -13.76
CA ARG A 132 10.01 -6.14 -14.24
C ARG A 132 8.81 -7.08 -14.13
N THR A 133 8.96 -8.34 -14.54
CA THR A 133 7.87 -9.33 -14.50
C THR A 133 7.46 -9.61 -13.06
N LEU A 134 8.42 -9.67 -12.13
CA LEU A 134 8.15 -9.84 -10.71
C LEU A 134 7.45 -8.61 -10.14
N GLU A 135 7.86 -7.39 -10.48
CA GLU A 135 7.16 -6.17 -10.06
C GLU A 135 5.75 -6.08 -10.65
N GLU A 136 5.55 -6.46 -11.92
CA GLU A 136 4.21 -6.56 -12.53
C GLU A 136 3.34 -7.60 -11.82
N GLN A 137 3.90 -8.76 -11.46
CA GLN A 137 3.19 -9.76 -10.69
C GLN A 137 2.84 -9.25 -9.30
N LYS A 138 3.76 -8.60 -8.60
CA LYS A 138 3.49 -7.96 -7.30
C LYS A 138 2.40 -6.90 -7.42
N ALA A 139 2.41 -6.11 -8.50
CA ALA A 139 1.37 -5.11 -8.76
C ALA A 139 0.00 -5.73 -9.08
N GLN A 140 -0.03 -6.86 -9.80
CA GLN A 140 -1.26 -7.63 -10.07
C GLN A 140 -1.76 -8.36 -8.81
N VAL A 141 -0.86 -8.75 -7.92
CA VAL A 141 -1.16 -9.22 -6.57
C VAL A 141 -1.53 -8.01 -5.71
N ALA A 142 -2.70 -7.43 -5.98
CA ALA A 142 -3.25 -6.36 -5.15
C ALA A 142 -3.28 -6.83 -3.68
N PRO A 143 -2.78 -6.03 -2.72
CA PRO A 143 -2.85 -6.36 -1.29
C PRO A 143 -4.32 -6.53 -0.91
N GLY A 144 -4.75 -7.79 -0.79
CA GLY A 144 -6.05 -8.17 -0.26
C GLY A 144 -6.91 -9.13 -1.09
N LYS A 145 -6.46 -9.62 -2.25
CA LYS A 145 -7.26 -10.60 -3.04
C LYS A 145 -6.66 -11.99 -3.22
N GLN A 146 -5.55 -12.29 -2.57
CA GLN A 146 -4.90 -13.59 -2.68
C GLN A 146 -5.09 -14.44 -1.41
N CYS A 147 -5.45 -15.70 -1.63
CA CYS A 147 -5.44 -16.71 -0.60
C CYS A 147 -3.99 -16.99 -0.15
N PRO A 148 -3.72 -17.31 1.12
CA PRO A 148 -2.37 -17.67 1.59
C PRO A 148 -1.72 -18.87 0.87
N CYS A 149 -2.46 -19.61 0.05
CA CYS A 149 -1.95 -20.67 -0.82
C CYS A 149 -1.45 -20.17 -2.18
N GLY A 150 -1.58 -18.88 -2.48
CA GLY A 150 -1.19 -18.26 -3.75
C GLY A 150 -2.29 -18.17 -4.81
N ILE A 151 -3.50 -18.70 -4.57
CA ILE A 151 -4.60 -18.61 -5.54
C ILE A 151 -5.27 -17.23 -5.42
N SER A 152 -5.43 -16.52 -6.54
CA SER A 152 -6.00 -15.16 -6.63
C SER A 152 -7.37 -15.10 -7.33
N VAL A 153 -7.77 -16.14 -8.06
CA VAL A 153 -9.04 -16.18 -8.82
C VAL A 153 -10.07 -17.03 -8.08
N GLY A 154 -11.34 -16.61 -8.13
CA GLY A 154 -12.43 -17.26 -7.39
C GLY A 154 -12.31 -17.13 -5.87
N THR A 155 -11.51 -16.20 -5.36
CA THR A 155 -11.32 -16.02 -3.93
C THR A 155 -12.52 -15.32 -3.29
N MET A 156 -13.02 -15.89 -2.20
CA MET A 156 -14.03 -15.28 -1.35
C MET A 156 -13.35 -14.37 -0.34
N ALA A 157 -13.72 -13.09 -0.36
CA ALA A 157 -13.29 -12.16 0.67
C ALA A 157 -13.80 -12.61 2.04
N CYS A 158 -12.98 -12.40 3.07
CA CYS A 158 -13.39 -12.61 4.45
C CYS A 158 -14.63 -11.76 4.73
N ALA A 159 -15.72 -12.38 5.18
CA ALA A 159 -17.00 -11.70 5.38
C ALA A 159 -16.92 -10.50 6.34
N LYS A 160 -15.96 -10.51 7.28
CA LYS A 160 -15.74 -9.46 8.28
C LYS A 160 -14.92 -8.30 7.72
N CYS A 161 -13.61 -8.50 7.54
CA CYS A 161 -12.71 -7.42 7.13
C CYS A 161 -12.81 -7.07 5.65
N ARG A 162 -13.23 -8.01 4.78
CA ARG A 162 -13.19 -7.92 3.31
C ARG A 162 -11.81 -7.62 2.70
N VAL A 163 -10.75 -7.66 3.51
CA VAL A 163 -9.36 -7.40 3.10
C VAL A 163 -8.60 -8.69 2.86
N ALA A 164 -8.81 -9.75 3.63
CA ALA A 164 -8.24 -11.06 3.24
C ALA A 164 -9.20 -11.77 2.29
N SER A 165 -8.66 -12.57 1.37
CA SER A 165 -9.44 -13.36 0.43
C SER A 165 -8.96 -14.80 0.40
N TYR A 166 -9.86 -15.75 0.18
CA TYR A 166 -9.57 -17.17 0.29
C TYR A 166 -10.18 -17.94 -0.88
N CYS A 167 -9.42 -18.84 -1.51
CA CYS A 167 -9.95 -19.70 -2.57
C CYS A 167 -10.94 -20.77 -2.04
N GLY A 168 -11.12 -20.86 -0.72
CA GLY A 168 -12.08 -21.76 -0.09
C GLY A 168 -12.10 -21.64 1.43
N ARG A 169 -13.17 -22.18 2.04
CA ARG A 169 -13.39 -22.11 3.50
C ARG A 169 -12.30 -22.85 4.30
N GLU A 170 -11.68 -23.88 3.73
CA GLU A 170 -10.59 -24.61 4.38
C GLU A 170 -9.32 -23.77 4.55
N HIS A 171 -8.94 -22.99 3.53
CA HIS A 171 -7.82 -22.05 3.65
C HIS A 171 -8.15 -20.87 4.55
N GLN A 172 -9.40 -20.39 4.53
CA GLN A 172 -9.86 -19.42 5.52
C GLN A 172 -9.69 -19.97 6.93
N LYS A 173 -10.16 -21.19 7.25
CA LYS A 173 -10.03 -21.78 8.59
C LYS A 173 -8.58 -21.95 9.03
N ARG A 174 -7.70 -22.37 8.11
CA ARG A 174 -6.26 -22.56 8.38
C ARG A 174 -5.62 -21.22 8.75
N ASP A 175 -5.86 -20.20 7.93
CA ASP A 175 -5.33 -18.85 8.12
C ASP A 175 -6.03 -18.11 9.26
N TYR A 176 -7.28 -18.44 9.61
CA TYR A 176 -8.08 -17.73 10.61
C TYR A 176 -7.40 -17.65 11.97
N LYS A 177 -6.54 -18.61 12.32
CA LYS A 177 -5.77 -18.57 13.58
C LYS A 177 -4.87 -17.32 13.66
N ASP A 178 -4.30 -16.91 12.54
CA ASP A 178 -3.42 -15.75 12.43
C ASP A 178 -4.19 -14.52 11.92
N HIS A 179 -5.01 -14.69 10.89
CA HIS A 179 -5.83 -13.65 10.30
C HIS A 179 -6.81 -13.03 11.29
N LYS A 180 -7.40 -13.77 12.23
CA LYS A 180 -8.37 -13.21 13.19
C LYS A 180 -7.83 -12.00 13.95
N LYS A 181 -6.51 -11.93 14.15
CA LYS A 181 -5.81 -10.83 14.84
C LYS A 181 -5.94 -9.51 14.08
N ILE A 182 -5.78 -9.56 12.76
CA ILE A 182 -5.83 -8.39 11.87
C ILE A 182 -7.26 -8.18 11.33
N CYS A 183 -8.06 -9.24 11.22
CA CYS A 183 -9.44 -9.23 10.73
C CYS A 183 -10.32 -8.25 11.51
N TYR A 184 -10.21 -8.27 12.84
CA TYR A 184 -10.99 -7.41 13.71
C TYR A 184 -10.58 -5.94 13.56
N VAL A 185 -9.28 -5.66 13.53
CA VAL A 185 -8.74 -4.29 13.31
C VAL A 185 -9.24 -3.70 12.00
N LEU A 186 -9.13 -4.45 10.91
CA LEU A 186 -9.56 -4.01 9.58
C LEU A 186 -11.09 -3.87 9.47
N GLN A 187 -11.85 -4.69 10.19
CA GLN A 187 -13.30 -4.52 10.32
C GLN A 187 -13.62 -3.19 11.02
N SER A 188 -13.01 -2.91 12.17
CA SER A 188 -13.22 -1.66 12.91
C SER A 188 -12.86 -0.42 12.06
N MET A 189 -11.78 -0.49 11.28
CA MET A 189 -11.40 0.60 10.35
C MET A 189 -12.44 0.85 9.26
N ARG A 190 -13.03 -0.23 8.70
CA ARG A 190 -14.08 -0.12 7.69
C ARG A 190 -15.33 0.54 8.27
N GLU A 191 -15.72 0.14 9.48
CA GLU A 191 -16.85 0.72 10.21
C GLU A 191 -16.61 2.19 10.58
N MET A 192 -15.38 2.57 10.97
CA MET A 192 -14.99 3.98 11.15
C MET A 192 -15.12 4.80 9.86
N SER A 193 -14.73 4.25 8.70
CA SER A 193 -14.84 4.94 7.39
C SER A 193 -16.29 5.13 6.91
N GLU A 194 -17.21 4.27 7.38
CA GLU A 194 -18.65 4.40 7.15
C GLU A 194 -19.27 5.40 8.15
N GLY A 195 -18.80 5.41 9.41
CA GLY A 195 -19.14 6.43 10.41
C GLY A 195 -18.71 7.84 10.01
N GLN A 196 -17.49 8.01 9.49
CA GLN A 196 -17.00 9.28 8.93
C GLN A 196 -17.90 9.78 7.79
N ARG A 197 -18.49 8.89 6.98
CA ARG A 197 -19.45 9.23 5.92
C ARG A 197 -20.83 9.65 6.45
N MET A 198 -21.25 9.16 7.62
CA MET A 198 -22.51 9.57 8.24
C MET A 198 -22.44 10.99 8.81
N TRP A 199 -21.29 11.38 9.38
CA TRP A 199 -21.08 12.72 9.95
C TRP A 199 -21.12 13.86 8.91
N PHE A 200 -20.70 13.61 7.66
CA PHE A 200 -20.85 14.59 6.59
C PHE A 200 -22.32 14.88 6.23
N ARG A 201 -23.23 13.94 6.48
CA ARG A 201 -24.67 14.09 6.16
C ARG A 201 -25.40 14.91 7.23
N GLU A 202 -25.06 14.70 8.51
CA GLU A 202 -25.67 15.42 9.64
C GLU A 202 -25.20 16.89 9.70
N GLY A 203 -23.98 17.19 9.23
CA GLY A 203 -23.47 18.56 9.10
C GLY A 203 -24.17 19.39 8.00
N GLU A 204 -24.61 18.76 6.90
CA GLU A 204 -25.37 19.44 5.83
C GLU A 204 -26.81 19.79 6.26
N GLU A 205 -27.43 18.95 7.10
CA GLU A 205 -28.77 19.20 7.67
C GLU A 205 -28.74 20.30 8.77
N ALA A 206 -27.64 20.42 9.51
CA ALA A 206 -27.45 21.49 10.51
C ALA A 206 -27.07 22.86 9.89
N ALA A 207 -26.35 22.86 8.75
CA ALA A 207 -25.96 24.08 8.05
C ALA A 207 -27.11 24.74 7.27
N SER A 208 -28.11 23.96 6.86
CA SER A 208 -29.30 24.46 6.16
C SER A 208 -30.32 25.14 7.10
N SER A 209 -30.19 24.95 8.42
CA SER A 209 -31.13 25.44 9.42
C SER A 209 -30.66 26.69 10.19
N SER A 210 -29.44 27.19 9.96
CA SER A 210 -28.82 28.26 10.76
C SER A 210 -28.52 29.58 10.03
N LEU A 211 -28.94 29.74 8.76
CA LEU A 211 -28.84 31.02 8.03
C LEU A 211 -30.04 31.95 8.30
N SER A 212 -30.15 32.46 9.53
CA SER A 212 -30.90 33.69 9.81
C SER A 212 -30.43 34.37 11.10
N SER A 213 -29.46 35.27 10.99
CA SER A 213 -29.45 36.60 11.64
C SER A 213 -28.04 37.19 11.69
N THR A 214 -27.85 38.27 10.95
CA THR A 214 -26.70 39.17 10.94
C THR A 214 -26.70 40.10 12.15
N THR A 215 -25.53 40.43 12.71
CA THR A 215 -25.11 41.83 13.02
C THR A 215 -23.66 41.92 13.53
N LYS A 216 -22.99 43.01 13.15
CA LYS A 216 -21.56 43.38 13.31
C LYS A 216 -21.26 44.09 14.65
N PRO A 217 -19.97 44.27 15.03
CA PRO A 217 -19.51 44.64 16.38
C PRO A 217 -19.24 46.15 16.57
N LYS A 218 -19.08 46.59 17.82
CA LYS A 218 -18.58 47.93 18.20
C LYS A 218 -17.43 47.89 19.22
N SER A 219 -16.54 48.85 19.01
CA SER A 219 -15.27 49.24 19.64
C SER A 219 -15.38 50.16 20.86
N SER A 220 -14.33 50.27 21.70
CA SER A 220 -13.81 51.50 22.38
C SER A 220 -12.80 51.16 23.51
N THR A 221 -11.49 51.42 23.42
CA THR A 221 -10.64 52.63 23.73
C THR A 221 -10.12 52.85 25.18
N THR A 222 -8.76 52.86 25.30
CA THR A 222 -7.83 53.75 26.11
C THR A 222 -7.81 53.65 27.66
N LYS A 223 -6.70 53.82 28.44
CA LYS A 223 -5.49 54.69 28.36
C LYS A 223 -4.41 54.37 29.46
N SER A 224 -3.11 54.45 29.10
CA SER A 224 -1.87 54.99 29.77
C SER A 224 -1.34 54.66 31.21
N SER A 225 -0.14 54.02 31.26
CA SER A 225 1.22 54.32 31.88
C SER A 225 1.41 54.98 33.28
N PRO A 226 2.52 54.74 34.07
CA PRO A 226 3.94 54.78 33.62
C PRO A 226 4.98 53.80 34.23
N THR A 227 6.18 53.90 33.64
CA THR A 227 7.48 53.19 33.69
C THR A 227 8.22 53.05 35.03
N GLN A 228 8.88 51.89 35.24
CA GLN A 228 10.22 51.78 35.86
C GLN A 228 11.03 50.62 35.25
N SER A 229 12.33 50.85 35.08
CA SER A 229 13.33 50.06 34.36
C SER A 229 14.14 49.11 35.25
N SER A 230 14.38 47.86 34.82
CA SER A 230 15.49 46.94 35.19
C SER A 230 15.40 45.60 34.38
N PRO A 231 16.41 44.71 34.44
CA PRO A 231 17.49 44.36 33.48
C PRO A 231 17.04 43.36 32.37
N PRO A 232 17.88 42.94 31.39
CA PRO A 232 17.40 42.35 30.14
C PRO A 232 16.74 40.98 30.36
N LYS A 233 15.41 40.94 30.25
CA LYS A 233 14.64 39.71 30.11
C LYS A 233 14.79 39.20 28.69
N THR A 234 15.26 37.97 28.56
CA THR A 234 15.14 37.15 27.35
C THR A 234 13.69 37.17 26.83
N PRO A 235 13.45 37.37 25.52
CA PRO A 235 12.08 37.40 25.00
C PRO A 235 11.55 35.97 24.92
N LYS A 236 10.87 35.48 25.97
CA LYS A 236 9.90 34.39 25.82
C LYS A 236 8.65 34.97 25.17
N SER A 237 8.72 35.16 23.86
CA SER A 237 7.52 35.26 23.02
C SER A 237 6.85 33.89 23.08
N SER A 238 5.90 33.69 24.00
CA SER A 238 5.06 32.49 23.99
C SER A 238 4.24 32.52 22.72
N GLU A 239 4.52 31.59 21.82
CA GLU A 239 3.78 31.44 20.58
C GLU A 239 2.26 31.32 20.86
N PRO A 240 1.39 32.04 20.11
CA PRO A 240 -0.04 31.95 20.32
C PRO A 240 -0.53 30.54 20.04
N THR A 241 -1.38 29.99 20.91
CA THR A 241 -1.96 28.65 20.75
C THR A 241 -3.47 28.74 20.50
N ARG A 242 -4.01 27.73 19.82
CA ARG A 242 -5.45 27.54 19.62
C ARG A 242 -5.85 26.15 20.10
N LYS A 243 -7.03 26.07 20.69
CA LYS A 243 -7.63 24.82 21.14
C LYS A 243 -8.08 24.00 19.93
N VAL A 244 -7.58 22.79 19.82
CA VAL A 244 -7.84 21.86 18.72
C VAL A 244 -8.40 20.55 19.29
N ARG A 245 -9.36 19.94 18.57
CA ARG A 245 -9.89 18.63 18.92
C ARG A 245 -8.87 17.54 18.60
N ILE A 246 -8.71 16.61 19.53
CA ILE A 246 -7.89 15.40 19.35
C ILE A 246 -8.84 14.22 19.38
N HIS A 247 -8.86 13.47 18.28
CA HIS A 247 -9.56 12.21 18.17
C HIS A 247 -8.59 11.07 18.49
N CYS A 248 -8.78 10.42 19.63
CA CYS A 248 -7.98 9.29 20.08
C CYS A 248 -8.63 7.99 19.59
N ALA A 249 -7.95 7.26 18.72
CA ALA A 249 -8.45 6.05 18.10
C ALA A 249 -7.56 4.84 18.45
N PRO A 250 -7.94 4.05 19.48
CA PRO A 250 -7.31 2.77 19.73
C PRO A 250 -7.46 1.82 18.55
N ILE A 251 -6.37 1.15 18.23
CA ILE A 251 -6.37 0.04 17.28
C ILE A 251 -6.71 -1.21 18.10
N GLY A 252 -7.95 -1.67 17.99
CA GLY A 252 -8.45 -2.75 18.85
C GLY A 252 -9.97 -2.73 19.04
N ALA A 253 -10.43 -3.31 20.15
CA ALA A 253 -11.84 -3.33 20.55
C ALA A 253 -12.25 -2.12 21.40
N ALA A 254 -11.27 -1.42 21.98
CA ALA A 254 -11.49 -0.21 22.73
C ALA A 254 -12.17 0.89 21.87
N PRO A 255 -13.23 1.56 22.39
CA PRO A 255 -13.89 2.65 21.69
C PRO A 255 -12.98 3.87 21.57
N ALA A 256 -13.08 4.57 20.44
CA ALA A 256 -12.46 5.87 20.26
C ALA A 256 -13.09 6.92 21.19
N TRP A 257 -12.34 7.99 21.48
CA TRP A 257 -12.86 9.13 22.22
C TRP A 257 -12.22 10.44 21.75
N ASP A 258 -12.85 11.55 22.12
CA ASP A 258 -12.33 12.87 21.83
C ASP A 258 -11.80 13.54 23.10
N THR A 259 -10.75 14.34 22.91
CA THR A 259 -10.23 15.29 23.89
C THR A 259 -9.80 16.56 23.16
N THR A 260 -9.16 17.50 23.85
CA THR A 260 -8.70 18.76 23.26
C THR A 260 -7.34 19.14 23.81
N ALA A 261 -6.51 19.77 22.98
CA ALA A 261 -5.25 20.37 23.43
C ALA A 261 -4.99 21.72 22.80
N GLN A 262 -4.08 22.45 23.42
CA GLN A 262 -3.55 23.70 22.88
C GLN A 262 -2.44 23.38 21.89
N VAL A 263 -2.59 23.84 20.66
CA VAL A 263 -1.65 23.63 19.56
C VAL A 263 -1.16 25.00 19.08
N PRO A 264 0.14 25.18 18.79
CA PRO A 264 0.65 26.40 18.19
C PRO A 264 -0.14 26.83 16.96
N THR A 265 -0.48 28.12 16.90
CA THR A 265 -1.27 28.67 15.78
C THR A 265 -0.50 28.57 14.47
N SER A 266 0.83 28.50 14.50
CA SER A 266 1.66 28.26 13.32
C SER A 266 1.42 26.91 12.63
N LEU A 267 0.87 25.92 13.36
CA LEU A 267 0.50 24.62 12.79
C LEU A 267 -0.92 24.62 12.20
N ILE A 268 -1.71 25.68 12.42
CA ILE A 268 -3.13 25.75 12.09
C ILE A 268 -3.37 26.80 11.00
N GLY A 269 -3.82 26.38 9.82
CA GLY A 269 -4.13 27.32 8.75
C GLY A 269 -4.18 26.69 7.35
N GLN A 270 -4.71 27.46 6.40
CA GLN A 270 -4.71 27.12 4.97
C GLN A 270 -3.31 27.39 4.41
N PHE A 271 -2.43 26.39 4.45
CA PHE A 271 -1.16 26.48 3.72
C PHE A 271 -1.42 26.41 2.22
N THR A 272 -0.86 27.33 1.45
CA THR A 272 -0.59 27.09 0.04
C THR A 272 0.52 26.04 -0.02
N GLN A 273 0.24 24.85 -0.55
CA GLN A 273 1.25 23.84 -0.85
C GLN A 273 2.41 24.49 -1.65
N PRO A 274 3.69 24.20 -1.36
CA PRO A 274 4.19 23.21 -0.40
C PRO A 274 4.28 23.72 1.05
N LEU A 275 4.24 22.79 2.01
CA LEU A 275 4.42 23.07 3.43
C LEU A 275 5.83 23.61 3.74
N PRO A 276 5.99 24.45 4.80
CA PRO A 276 7.30 24.84 5.28
C PRO A 276 8.16 23.61 5.62
N PRO A 277 9.47 23.59 5.30
CA PRO A 277 10.36 22.48 5.62
C PRO A 277 10.41 22.14 7.12
N THR A 278 10.11 23.11 7.98
CA THR A 278 10.09 22.97 9.43
C THR A 278 8.77 22.43 9.99
N TYR A 279 7.71 22.33 9.17
CA TYR A 279 6.37 21.98 9.64
C TYR A 279 6.35 20.63 10.38
N GLN A 280 6.95 19.59 9.79
CA GLN A 280 6.96 18.26 10.38
C GLN A 280 7.70 18.25 11.72
N ALA A 281 8.88 18.88 11.79
CA ALA A 281 9.66 18.95 13.03
C ALA A 281 8.91 19.72 14.13
N THR A 282 8.24 20.82 13.80
CA THR A 282 7.42 21.59 14.74
C THR A 282 6.19 20.81 15.20
N PHE A 283 5.55 20.07 14.28
CA PHE A 283 4.42 19.20 14.60
C PHE A 283 4.84 18.07 15.55
N ASP A 284 5.92 17.35 15.25
CA ASP A 284 6.43 16.25 16.07
C ASP A 284 6.82 16.74 17.47
N ALA A 285 7.52 17.89 17.57
CA ALA A 285 7.90 18.50 18.84
C ALA A 285 6.68 18.93 19.68
N THR A 286 5.58 19.34 19.02
CA THR A 286 4.32 19.69 19.69
C THR A 286 3.58 18.45 20.17
N MET A 287 3.53 17.40 19.35
CA MET A 287 2.76 16.20 19.63
C MET A 287 3.41 15.29 20.65
N GLN A 288 4.74 15.24 20.72
CA GLN A 288 5.45 14.35 21.64
C GLN A 288 5.08 14.52 23.12
N PRO A 289 5.08 15.73 23.72
CA PRO A 289 4.65 15.91 25.10
C PRO A 289 3.14 15.70 25.28
N LEU A 290 2.34 16.04 24.28
CA LEU A 290 0.88 15.87 24.31
C LEU A 290 0.47 14.39 24.31
N VAL A 291 1.09 13.56 23.48
CA VAL A 291 0.84 12.11 23.48
C VAL A 291 1.22 11.51 24.84
N ALA A 292 2.30 11.98 25.46
CA ALA A 292 2.72 11.49 26.77
C ALA A 292 1.68 11.78 27.87
N THR A 293 0.97 12.93 27.81
CA THR A 293 -0.09 13.24 28.77
C THR A 293 -1.34 12.40 28.57
N LEU A 294 -1.58 11.89 27.36
CA LEU A 294 -2.71 11.02 27.04
C LEU A 294 -2.45 9.54 27.39
N GLN A 295 -1.20 9.16 27.65
CA GLN A 295 -0.80 7.77 27.90
C GLN A 295 -1.53 7.08 29.07
N PRO A 296 -1.82 7.73 30.22
CA PRO A 296 -2.58 7.10 31.30
C PRO A 296 -4.02 6.77 30.88
N ASP A 297 -4.68 7.70 30.17
CA ASP A 297 -6.03 7.48 29.63
C ASP A 297 -6.01 6.33 28.63
N PHE A 298 -4.97 6.25 27.80
CA PHE A 298 -4.77 5.14 26.85
C PHE A 298 -4.68 3.81 27.58
N ASN A 299 -3.82 3.74 28.60
CA ASN A 299 -3.63 2.51 29.36
C ASN A 299 -4.91 2.06 30.06
N SER A 300 -5.75 2.99 30.53
CA SER A 300 -7.03 2.66 31.18
C SER A 300 -8.13 2.22 30.22
N ARG A 301 -8.09 2.67 28.96
CA ARG A 301 -9.15 2.45 27.95
C ARG A 301 -8.79 1.39 26.91
N SER A 302 -7.50 1.07 26.76
CA SER A 302 -7.00 0.14 25.76
C SER A 302 -7.37 -1.30 26.04
N ASP A 303 -7.31 -2.14 25.01
CA ASP A 303 -7.55 -3.57 25.11
C ASP A 303 -6.65 -4.16 26.22
N PRO A 304 -7.17 -5.10 27.05
CA PRO A 304 -6.41 -5.64 28.18
C PRO A 304 -5.19 -6.44 27.74
N ILE A 305 -5.08 -6.80 26.46
CA ILE A 305 -4.05 -7.65 25.90
C ILE A 305 -3.32 -6.90 24.78
N CYS A 306 -2.00 -7.00 24.76
CA CYS A 306 -1.12 -6.46 23.74
C CYS A 306 -1.56 -6.88 22.33
N LEU A 307 -1.77 -5.92 21.43
CA LEU A 307 -2.19 -6.18 20.06
C LEU A 307 -1.16 -6.98 19.26
N ILE A 308 0.13 -6.80 19.59
CA ILE A 308 1.23 -7.40 18.84
C ILE A 308 1.44 -8.87 19.23
N CYS A 309 1.65 -9.17 20.51
CA CYS A 309 1.91 -10.55 20.94
C CYS A 309 0.65 -11.33 21.30
N GLN A 310 -0.47 -10.65 21.64
CA GLN A 310 -1.73 -11.27 22.04
C GLN A 310 -1.64 -12.16 23.30
N VAL A 311 -0.58 -12.01 24.09
CA VAL A 311 -0.31 -12.84 25.28
C VAL A 311 -0.23 -12.00 26.54
N ALA A 312 0.58 -10.94 26.52
CA ALA A 312 0.86 -10.12 27.69
C ALA A 312 -0.14 -8.96 27.79
N PRO A 313 -0.41 -8.46 29.00
CA PRO A 313 -1.29 -7.32 29.19
C PRO A 313 -0.74 -6.07 28.53
N THR A 314 -1.64 -5.17 28.12
CA THR A 314 -1.25 -3.85 27.62
C THR A 314 -0.69 -3.02 28.76
N THR A 315 0.52 -2.53 28.57
CA THR A 315 1.22 -1.64 29.53
C THR A 315 1.61 -0.32 28.89
N PHE A 316 1.55 -0.24 27.56
CA PHE A 316 2.06 0.89 26.79
C PHE A 316 1.36 1.01 25.43
N GLY A 317 0.93 2.21 25.07
CA GLY A 317 0.35 2.52 23.76
C GLY A 317 1.35 3.23 22.87
N ILE A 318 1.79 2.62 21.76
CA ILE A 318 2.56 3.37 20.76
C ILE A 318 1.59 4.21 19.95
N SER A 319 1.78 5.51 19.96
CA SER A 319 0.89 6.45 19.30
C SER A 319 1.50 7.03 18.02
N PHE A 320 0.68 7.28 17.01
CA PHE A 320 1.03 8.07 15.84
C PHE A 320 0.03 9.21 15.68
N CYS A 321 0.52 10.37 15.25
CA CYS A 321 -0.29 11.58 15.14
C CYS A 321 -0.47 11.96 13.68
N MET A 322 -1.70 12.31 13.32
CA MET A 322 -2.06 12.75 11.98
C MET A 322 -2.76 14.09 12.07
N SER A 323 -2.22 15.08 11.36
CA SER A 323 -2.73 16.44 11.38
C SER A 323 -3.75 16.66 10.27
N GLN A 324 -4.96 17.10 10.63
CA GLN A 324 -5.91 17.75 9.72
C GLN A 324 -6.07 19.22 10.10
N LEU A 325 -4.96 19.85 10.51
CA LEU A 325 -4.94 21.23 11.02
C LEU A 325 -5.21 22.30 9.93
N GLN A 326 -5.33 21.87 8.68
CA GLN A 326 -5.61 22.70 7.51
C GLN A 326 -7.09 22.65 7.09
N ALA A 327 -7.87 21.76 7.70
CA ALA A 327 -9.31 21.67 7.45
C ALA A 327 -10.03 22.91 8.03
N PRO A 328 -11.21 23.27 7.50
CA PRO A 328 -12.04 24.34 8.06
C PRO A 328 -12.24 24.20 9.58
N GLU A 329 -12.40 22.95 10.03
CA GLU A 329 -12.34 22.57 11.43
C GLU A 329 -11.06 21.76 11.71
N PRO A 330 -10.02 22.36 12.30
CA PRO A 330 -8.76 21.67 12.54
C PRO A 330 -8.93 20.63 13.64
N PHE A 331 -8.42 19.43 13.39
CA PHE A 331 -8.33 18.36 14.37
C PHE A 331 -7.07 17.51 14.17
N ILE A 332 -6.74 16.73 15.19
CA ILE A 332 -5.63 15.77 15.18
C ILE A 332 -6.19 14.39 15.44
N ILE A 333 -5.76 13.39 14.69
CA ILE A 333 -6.01 11.99 15.01
C ILE A 333 -4.78 11.43 15.71
N VAL A 334 -4.97 10.78 16.85
CA VAL A 334 -3.94 10.00 17.53
C VAL A 334 -4.35 8.54 17.46
N GLY A 335 -3.70 7.78 16.57
CA GLY A 335 -3.87 6.34 16.51
C GLY A 335 -3.01 5.67 17.57
N ILE A 336 -3.55 4.68 18.29
CA ILE A 336 -2.89 4.06 19.44
C ILE A 336 -2.82 2.55 19.24
N VAL A 337 -1.61 2.02 19.19
CA VAL A 337 -1.38 0.57 19.18
C VAL A 337 -1.13 0.09 20.61
N PRO A 338 -2.02 -0.68 21.23
CA PRO A 338 -1.80 -1.20 22.58
C PRO A 338 -0.75 -2.30 22.57
N THR A 339 0.28 -2.17 23.41
CA THR A 339 1.42 -3.09 23.48
C THR A 339 1.75 -3.47 24.92
N CYS A 340 2.44 -4.61 25.10
CA CYS A 340 2.98 -5.01 26.40
C CYS A 340 4.31 -4.34 26.76
N GLY A 341 4.81 -3.42 25.93
CA GLY A 341 6.04 -2.69 26.18
C GLY A 341 7.34 -3.48 25.97
N SER A 342 7.30 -4.76 25.61
CA SER A 342 8.50 -5.51 25.20
C SER A 342 9.11 -4.88 23.94
N GLN A 343 10.44 -4.93 23.81
CA GLN A 343 11.13 -4.29 22.68
C GLN A 343 10.62 -4.80 21.32
N GLN A 344 10.42 -6.11 21.18
CA GLN A 344 9.86 -6.74 19.99
C GLN A 344 8.44 -6.24 19.67
N CYS A 345 7.59 -6.06 20.69
CA CYS A 345 6.24 -5.54 20.48
C CYS A 345 6.25 -4.04 20.17
N LYS A 346 7.21 -3.28 20.69
CA LYS A 346 7.40 -1.88 20.35
C LYS A 346 7.82 -1.71 18.88
N GLU A 347 8.77 -2.51 18.43
CA GLU A 347 9.20 -2.53 17.03
C GLU A 347 8.06 -2.96 16.09
N GLY A 348 7.31 -4.01 16.45
CA GLY A 348 6.14 -4.44 15.67
C GLY A 348 5.05 -3.38 15.57
N ALA A 349 4.78 -2.66 16.67
CA ALA A 349 3.84 -1.53 16.66
C ALA A 349 4.37 -0.32 15.86
N TYR A 350 5.67 -0.07 15.85
CA TYR A 350 6.29 0.96 15.01
C TYR A 350 6.13 0.65 13.51
N GLU A 351 6.41 -0.58 13.08
CA GLU A 351 6.21 -1.00 11.69
C GLU A 351 4.74 -0.93 11.27
N MET A 352 3.83 -1.32 12.17
CA MET A 352 2.39 -1.19 11.94
C MET A 352 1.98 0.27 11.71
N ASN A 353 2.52 1.20 12.49
CA ASN A 353 2.27 2.64 12.31
C ASN A 353 2.82 3.16 10.97
N LYS A 354 4.00 2.70 10.56
CA LYS A 354 4.61 3.06 9.27
C LYS A 354 3.72 2.65 8.10
N MET A 355 3.12 1.47 8.16
CA MET A 355 2.15 1.00 7.15
C MET A 355 0.91 1.89 7.11
N PHE A 356 0.33 2.25 8.27
CA PHE A 356 -0.85 3.13 8.34
C PHE A 356 -0.58 4.52 7.74
N GLN A 357 0.58 5.11 8.03
CA GLN A 357 0.95 6.42 7.49
C GLN A 357 1.11 6.38 5.95
N GLN A 358 1.65 5.27 5.41
CA GLN A 358 1.76 5.09 3.96
C GLN A 358 0.39 4.93 3.30
N GLU A 359 -0.50 4.11 3.85
CA GLU A 359 -1.85 3.90 3.30
C GLU A 359 -2.68 5.19 3.31
N GLN A 360 -2.59 5.99 4.38
CA GLN A 360 -3.35 7.23 4.46
C GLN A 360 -2.77 8.34 3.59
N SER A 361 -1.43 8.44 3.46
CA SER A 361 -0.80 9.34 2.49
C SER A 361 -1.30 9.06 1.06
N MET A 362 -1.47 7.77 0.71
CA MET A 362 -2.09 7.39 -0.56
C MET A 362 -3.59 7.73 -0.63
N HIS A 363 -4.36 7.51 0.45
CA HIS A 363 -5.78 7.83 0.48
C HIS A 363 -6.04 9.33 0.31
N ASP A 364 -5.25 10.14 0.99
CA ASP A 364 -5.30 11.59 0.94
C ASP A 364 -4.87 12.08 -0.46
N ALA A 365 -3.77 11.57 -1.01
CA ALA A 365 -3.36 11.88 -2.39
C ALA A 365 -4.43 11.52 -3.45
N VAL A 366 -5.19 10.44 -3.23
CA VAL A 366 -6.25 9.98 -4.15
C VAL A 366 -7.56 10.79 -4.02
N ASN A 367 -7.81 11.39 -2.86
CA ASN A 367 -9.00 12.18 -2.60
C ASN A 367 -8.78 13.70 -2.72
N ALA A 368 -7.54 14.16 -2.79
CA ALA A 368 -7.21 15.55 -3.10
C ALA A 368 -7.52 15.90 -4.57
N CYS A 369 -7.84 17.17 -4.81
CA CYS A 369 -7.96 17.68 -6.16
C CYS A 369 -6.62 17.52 -6.91
N LYS A 370 -6.61 16.79 -8.02
CA LYS A 370 -5.40 16.53 -8.81
C LYS A 370 -4.69 17.81 -9.31
N ILE A 371 -5.43 18.91 -9.47
CA ILE A 371 -4.87 20.19 -9.95
C ILE A 371 -4.35 21.06 -8.81
N CYS A 372 -5.13 21.28 -7.76
CA CYS A 372 -4.78 22.26 -6.72
C CYS A 372 -4.42 21.64 -5.35
N GLY A 373 -4.51 20.31 -5.21
CA GLY A 373 -4.19 19.58 -3.97
C GLY A 373 -5.21 19.76 -2.84
N LYS A 374 -6.29 20.54 -3.03
CA LYS A 374 -7.32 20.76 -2.00
C LYS A 374 -8.24 19.54 -1.85
N TYR A 375 -8.55 19.19 -0.61
CA TYR A 375 -9.48 18.11 -0.25
C TYR A 375 -10.94 18.55 -0.23
N GLU A 376 -11.18 19.82 0.13
CA GLU A 376 -12.52 20.36 0.31
C GLU A 376 -13.28 20.41 -1.02
N GLY A 377 -14.47 19.80 -1.06
CA GLY A 377 -15.30 19.72 -2.25
C GLY A 377 -14.75 18.83 -3.37
N ALA A 378 -13.65 18.09 -3.14
CA ALA A 378 -13.06 17.21 -4.15
C ALA A 378 -13.95 15.99 -4.43
N ARG A 379 -14.53 15.95 -5.63
CA ARG A 379 -15.36 14.85 -6.10
C ARG A 379 -14.57 13.99 -7.07
N LYS A 380 -14.70 12.67 -6.89
CA LYS A 380 -14.08 11.71 -7.81
C LYS A 380 -14.69 11.86 -9.20
N CYS A 381 -13.85 11.71 -10.22
CA CYS A 381 -14.30 11.63 -11.60
C CYS A 381 -15.38 10.55 -11.72
N VAL A 382 -16.58 10.94 -12.18
CA VAL A 382 -17.77 10.07 -12.21
C VAL A 382 -17.53 8.79 -12.99
N ARG A 383 -16.67 8.85 -14.02
CA ARG A 383 -16.38 7.74 -14.91
C ARG A 383 -15.40 6.71 -14.32
N CYS A 384 -14.19 7.12 -13.95
CA CYS A 384 -13.15 6.18 -13.47
C CYS A 384 -13.13 6.01 -11.95
N LYS A 385 -13.68 6.98 -11.20
CA LYS A 385 -13.67 7.03 -9.73
C LYS A 385 -12.26 6.91 -9.12
N THR A 386 -11.22 7.34 -9.83
CA THR A 386 -9.81 7.16 -9.42
C THR A 386 -9.10 8.46 -9.11
N VAL A 387 -9.45 9.56 -9.79
CA VAL A 387 -8.90 10.90 -9.53
C VAL A 387 -10.01 11.80 -8.98
N ALA A 388 -9.68 12.77 -8.14
CA ALA A 388 -10.63 13.73 -7.59
C ALA A 388 -10.35 15.18 -8.05
N TYR A 389 -11.40 15.99 -8.13
CA TYR A 389 -11.32 17.41 -8.47
C TYR A 389 -12.26 18.22 -7.59
N CYS A 390 -11.84 19.40 -7.11
CA CYS A 390 -12.69 20.28 -6.29
C CYS A 390 -13.82 20.96 -7.09
N GLY A 391 -13.89 20.76 -8.40
CA GLY A 391 -14.94 21.28 -9.26
C GLY A 391 -14.75 20.90 -10.73
N GLU A 392 -15.76 21.20 -11.55
CA GLU A 392 -15.72 20.94 -12.99
C GLU A 392 -14.60 21.70 -13.72
N GLU A 393 -14.21 22.88 -13.21
CA GLU A 393 -13.15 23.69 -13.80
C GLU A 393 -11.81 22.94 -13.82
N HIS A 394 -11.36 22.43 -12.66
CA HIS A 394 -10.13 21.64 -12.56
C HIS A 394 -10.26 20.28 -13.26
N GLN A 395 -11.46 19.70 -13.33
CA GLN A 395 -11.68 18.50 -14.14
C GLN A 395 -11.51 18.81 -15.63
N ARG A 396 -12.05 19.92 -16.14
CA ARG A 396 -11.90 20.35 -17.53
C ARG A 396 -10.45 20.71 -17.86
N GLN A 397 -9.74 21.32 -16.91
CA GLN A 397 -8.31 21.62 -17.04
C GLN A 397 -7.46 20.35 -17.18
N ASP A 398 -7.73 19.30 -16.37
CA ASP A 398 -7.03 18.02 -16.48
C ASP A 398 -7.60 17.10 -17.58
N TRP A 399 -8.73 17.43 -18.19
CA TRP A 399 -9.40 16.53 -19.13
C TRP A 399 -8.54 16.12 -20.34
N PRO A 400 -7.74 17.00 -20.98
CA PRO A 400 -6.90 16.62 -22.11
C PRO A 400 -5.91 15.49 -21.78
N SER A 401 -5.30 15.52 -20.60
CA SER A 401 -4.40 14.48 -20.06
C SER A 401 -5.19 13.28 -19.54
N HIS A 402 -6.19 13.53 -18.70
CA HIS A 402 -6.94 12.50 -18.01
C HIS A 402 -7.77 11.63 -18.93
N LYS A 403 -8.29 12.14 -20.06
CA LYS A 403 -9.27 11.43 -20.91
C LYS A 403 -8.79 10.03 -21.35
N ARG A 404 -7.50 9.86 -21.63
CA ARG A 404 -6.92 8.56 -22.04
C ARG A 404 -6.86 7.60 -20.85
N GLU A 405 -6.30 8.05 -19.74
CA GLU A 405 -6.22 7.30 -18.47
C GLU A 405 -7.60 6.95 -17.92
N CYS A 406 -8.55 7.88 -18.00
CA CYS A 406 -9.92 7.74 -17.52
C CYS A 406 -10.63 6.53 -18.15
N ARG A 407 -10.39 6.29 -19.44
CA ARG A 407 -10.96 5.13 -20.15
C ARG A 407 -10.35 3.82 -19.65
N GLN A 408 -9.03 3.78 -19.50
CA GLN A 408 -8.31 2.59 -19.03
C GLN A 408 -8.70 2.25 -17.58
N LEU A 409 -8.76 3.26 -16.71
CA LEU A 409 -9.10 3.12 -15.30
C LEU A 409 -10.58 2.78 -15.05
N ALA A 410 -11.47 3.14 -15.98
CA ALA A 410 -12.88 2.77 -15.89
C ALA A 410 -13.14 1.30 -16.25
N MET A 411 -12.26 0.69 -17.06
CA MET A 411 -12.39 -0.71 -17.52
C MET A 411 -11.94 -1.73 -16.47
N THR A 412 -11.07 -1.34 -15.53
CA THR A 412 -10.54 -2.21 -14.47
C THR A 412 -11.43 -2.32 -13.22
N LYS A 413 -12.60 -1.66 -13.20
CA LYS A 413 -13.56 -1.66 -12.07
C LYS A 413 -14.93 -2.25 -12.40
N GLY A 414 -15.13 -2.79 -13.61
CA GLY A 414 -16.24 -3.68 -13.95
C GLY A 414 -15.79 -5.11 -13.77
#